data_AF-A0A524EDP9-F1
#
_entry.id   AF-A0A524EDP9-F1
#
_cell.length_a   1.000
_cell.length_b   1.000
_cell.length_c   1.000
_cell.angle_alpha   90.00
_cell.angle_beta   90.00
_cell.angle_gamma   90.00
#
_symmetry.space_group_name_H-M   'P 1'
#
loop_
_entity.id
_entity.type
_entity.pdbx_description
1 polymer ?
#
loop_
_entity_poly.entity_id
_entity_poly.type
_entity_poly.pdbx_seq_one_letter_code
_entity_poly.pdbx_strand_id
1 'polypeptide(L)'
;MNNPDGLRKVSGLLESVTSRNRSFLDKCADTKLMAVRNPNRAHQTYKALAIQLIANSEGNFGRSDNCLKYMEKIRYDLDSDSLNASLLDVMQNLRSSYFEDVLRPAVRQYLSGQGSSKEVLENLYESVLHLDGLVETLGFIAKLQHT
;
A
#
# COMPACT_ATOMS: atom_id res chain seq x y z
N MET A 1 18.54 20.28 -9.19
CA MET A 1 19.77 19.61 -9.67
C MET A 1 19.45 18.13 -9.89
N ASN A 2 19.47 17.66 -11.13
CA ASN A 2 19.27 16.25 -11.46
C ASN A 2 20.57 15.50 -11.15
N ASN A 3 20.56 14.63 -10.14
CA ASN A 3 21.69 13.75 -9.82
C ASN A 3 21.52 12.44 -10.62
N PRO A 4 22.24 12.23 -11.74
CA PRO A 4 22.07 11.08 -12.61
C PRO A 4 22.37 9.74 -11.90
N ASP A 5 23.30 9.73 -10.94
CA ASP A 5 23.59 8.54 -10.14
C ASP A 5 22.46 8.21 -9.17
N GLY A 6 21.79 9.24 -8.63
CA GLY A 6 20.58 9.09 -7.83
C GLY A 6 19.42 8.50 -8.63
N LEU A 7 19.20 8.99 -9.85
CA LEU A 7 18.16 8.48 -10.76
C LEU A 7 18.41 7.01 -11.14
N ARG A 8 19.66 6.64 -11.45
CA ARG A 8 20.02 5.26 -11.78
C ARG A 8 19.80 4.31 -10.59
N LYS A 9 20.17 4.74 -9.38
CA LYS A 9 19.93 3.99 -8.15
C LYS A 9 18.44 3.75 -7.92
N VAL A 10 17.61 4.78 -8.06
CA VAL A 10 16.14 4.68 -7.90
C VAL A 10 15.52 3.82 -9.00
N SER A 11 15.99 3.91 -10.24
CA SER A 11 15.49 3.07 -11.35
C SER A 11 15.71 1.57 -11.08
N GLY A 12 16.92 1.18 -10.65
CA GLY A 12 17.21 -0.23 -10.32
C GLY A 12 16.52 -0.73 -9.04
N LEU A 13 16.03 0.18 -8.19
CA LEU A 13 15.14 -0.12 -7.07
C LEU A 13 13.72 -0.42 -7.57
N LEU A 14 13.18 0.42 -8.45
CA LEU A 14 11.83 0.27 -8.97
C LEU A 14 11.64 -1.01 -9.80
N GLU A 15 12.60 -1.37 -10.64
CA GLU A 15 12.55 -2.63 -11.43
C GLU A 15 12.54 -3.88 -10.53
N SER A 16 13.33 -3.84 -9.46
CA SER A 16 13.46 -4.92 -8.49
C SER A 16 12.18 -5.14 -7.66
N VAL A 17 11.49 -4.05 -7.33
CA VAL A 17 10.25 -4.07 -6.55
C VAL A 17 9.04 -4.44 -7.40
N THR A 18 8.95 -3.90 -8.62
CA THR A 18 7.80 -4.15 -9.52
C THR A 18 7.71 -5.62 -9.95
N SER A 19 8.85 -6.28 -10.19
CA SER A 19 8.90 -7.70 -10.55
C SER A 19 8.44 -8.63 -9.41
N ARG A 20 8.78 -8.32 -8.15
CA ARG A 20 8.37 -9.11 -6.97
C ARG A 20 6.89 -8.97 -6.61
N ASN A 21 6.32 -7.78 -6.82
CA ASN A 21 4.96 -7.47 -6.35
C ASN A 21 3.84 -7.85 -7.31
N ARG A 22 4.18 -8.42 -8.46
CA ARG A 22 3.22 -8.80 -9.49
C ARG A 22 2.10 -9.69 -8.93
N SER A 23 2.43 -10.67 -8.08
CA SER A 23 1.45 -11.58 -7.48
C SER A 23 0.40 -10.87 -6.62
N PHE A 24 0.78 -9.87 -5.82
CA PHE A 24 -0.17 -9.12 -5.00
C PHE A 24 -1.05 -8.21 -5.86
N LEU A 25 -0.45 -7.49 -6.81
CA LEU A 25 -1.16 -6.59 -7.71
C LEU A 25 -2.12 -7.34 -8.65
N ASP A 26 -1.75 -8.54 -9.09
CA ASP A 26 -2.63 -9.44 -9.84
C ASP A 26 -3.85 -9.83 -9.01
N LYS A 27 -3.68 -10.15 -7.72
CA LYS A 27 -4.82 -10.41 -6.82
C LYS A 27 -5.72 -9.19 -6.64
N CYS A 28 -5.16 -7.98 -6.56
CA CYS A 28 -5.94 -6.74 -6.55
C CYS A 28 -6.75 -6.58 -7.86
N ALA A 29 -6.12 -6.82 -9.02
CA ALA A 29 -6.80 -6.77 -10.32
C ALA A 29 -7.91 -7.82 -10.43
N ASP A 30 -7.65 -9.06 -10.04
CA ASP A 30 -8.63 -10.15 -10.02
C ASP A 30 -9.80 -9.83 -9.08
N THR A 31 -9.53 -9.20 -7.94
CA THR A 31 -10.57 -8.76 -7.00
C THR A 31 -11.47 -7.70 -7.62
N LYS A 32 -10.91 -6.74 -8.38
CA LYS A 32 -11.71 -5.76 -9.15
C LYS A 32 -12.62 -6.46 -10.17
N LEU A 33 -12.07 -7.41 -10.96
CA LEU A 33 -12.87 -8.17 -11.93
C LEU A 33 -13.95 -9.01 -11.25
N MET A 34 -13.63 -9.62 -10.10
CA MET A 34 -14.56 -10.39 -9.29
C MET A 34 -15.71 -9.53 -8.78
N ALA A 35 -15.47 -8.27 -8.43
CA ALA A 35 -16.49 -7.37 -7.91
C ALA A 35 -17.66 -7.14 -8.89
N VAL A 36 -17.38 -7.22 -10.20
CA VAL A 36 -18.42 -7.09 -11.25
C VAL A 36 -19.36 -8.29 -11.27
N ARG A 37 -18.87 -9.49 -10.93
CA ARG A 37 -19.65 -10.75 -11.04
C ARG A 37 -20.16 -11.26 -9.71
N ASN A 38 -19.41 -11.02 -8.63
CA ASN A 38 -19.66 -11.52 -7.29
C ASN A 38 -19.12 -10.51 -6.25
N PRO A 39 -19.87 -9.43 -5.97
CA PRO A 39 -19.41 -8.35 -5.09
C PRO A 39 -19.13 -8.85 -3.67
N ASN A 40 -19.91 -9.80 -3.15
CA ASN A 40 -19.68 -10.38 -1.82
C ASN A 40 -18.34 -11.11 -1.74
N ARG A 41 -18.00 -11.90 -2.76
CA ARG A 41 -16.70 -12.61 -2.78
C ARG A 41 -15.53 -11.64 -2.97
N ALA A 42 -15.71 -10.59 -3.77
CA ALA A 42 -14.70 -9.54 -3.91
C ALA A 42 -14.46 -8.79 -2.60
N HIS A 43 -15.52 -8.51 -1.84
CA HIS A 43 -15.44 -7.90 -0.51
C HIS A 43 -14.58 -8.76 0.44
N GLN A 44 -14.87 -10.06 0.52
CA GLN A 44 -14.11 -10.97 1.39
C GLN A 44 -12.65 -11.12 0.94
N THR A 45 -12.41 -11.18 -0.37
CA THR A 45 -11.04 -11.24 -0.92
C THR A 45 -10.27 -9.97 -0.61
N TYR A 46 -10.92 -8.82 -0.76
CA TYR A 46 -10.34 -7.53 -0.42
C TYR A 46 -9.94 -7.45 1.06
N LYS A 47 -10.84 -7.84 1.98
CA LYS A 47 -10.55 -7.88 3.42
C LYS A 47 -9.34 -8.76 3.71
N ALA A 48 -9.26 -9.94 3.12
CA ALA A 48 -8.13 -10.84 3.29
C ALA A 48 -6.80 -10.21 2.84
N LEU A 49 -6.79 -9.51 1.69
CA LEU A 49 -5.59 -8.81 1.21
C LEU A 49 -5.20 -7.63 2.11
N ALA A 50 -6.17 -6.88 2.62
CA ALA A 50 -5.92 -5.77 3.52
C ALA A 50 -5.34 -6.25 4.87
N ILE A 51 -5.89 -7.32 5.44
CA ILE A 51 -5.36 -7.97 6.65
C ILE A 51 -3.94 -8.50 6.39
N GLN A 52 -3.70 -9.11 5.23
CA GLN A 52 -2.36 -9.60 4.86
C GLN A 52 -1.34 -8.45 4.79
N LEU A 53 -1.68 -7.33 4.14
CA LEU A 53 -0.81 -6.16 4.09
C LEU A 53 -0.48 -5.66 5.50
N ILE A 54 -1.51 -5.55 6.35
CA ILE A 54 -1.38 -5.07 7.72
C ILE A 54 -0.42 -5.94 8.53
N ALA A 55 -0.58 -7.26 8.47
CA ALA A 55 0.28 -8.20 9.18
C ALA A 55 1.72 -8.18 8.67
N ASN A 56 1.93 -8.12 7.35
CA ASN A 56 3.25 -8.21 6.75
C ASN A 56 4.05 -6.90 6.82
N SER A 57 3.36 -5.76 6.98
CA SER A 57 3.99 -4.43 6.95
C SER A 57 3.93 -3.70 8.30
N GLU A 58 3.60 -4.39 9.40
CA GLU A 58 3.58 -3.80 10.74
C GLU A 58 4.89 -3.08 11.09
N GLY A 59 6.04 -3.69 10.77
CA GLY A 59 7.36 -3.08 11.01
C GLY A 59 7.68 -1.87 10.12
N ASN A 60 6.98 -1.72 8.99
CA ASN A 60 7.14 -0.58 8.09
C ASN A 60 6.19 0.56 8.47
N PHE A 61 4.90 0.25 8.68
CA PHE A 61 3.90 1.22 9.10
C PHE A 61 4.09 1.68 10.54
N GLY A 62 4.69 0.85 11.41
CA GLY A 62 5.00 1.19 12.80
C GLY A 62 6.10 2.24 12.99
N ARG A 63 6.67 2.77 11.90
CA ARG A 63 7.69 3.82 11.92
C ARG A 63 7.12 5.23 12.07
N SER A 64 5.81 5.40 11.97
CA SER A 64 5.11 6.70 12.12
C SER A 64 3.85 6.53 12.97
N ASP A 65 3.68 7.38 13.97
CA ASP A 65 2.49 7.41 14.84
C ASP A 65 1.20 7.64 14.03
N ASN A 66 1.27 8.46 12.98
CA ASN A 66 0.14 8.67 12.07
C ASN A 66 -0.23 7.38 11.34
N CYS A 67 0.78 6.65 10.85
CA CYS A 67 0.55 5.38 10.17
C CYS A 67 -0.07 4.34 11.13
N LEU A 68 0.41 4.25 12.36
CA LEU A 68 -0.16 3.39 13.39
C LEU A 68 -1.64 3.72 13.66
N LYS A 69 -1.95 5.00 13.85
CA LYS A 69 -3.33 5.46 14.05
C LYS A 69 -4.27 5.06 12.90
N TYR A 70 -3.84 5.23 11.65
CA TYR A 70 -4.66 4.84 10.50
C TYR A 70 -4.78 3.32 10.38
N MET A 71 -3.72 2.58 10.70
CA MET A 71 -3.73 1.11 10.71
C MET A 71 -4.71 0.53 11.72
N GLU A 72 -4.76 1.09 12.94
CA GLU A 72 -5.76 0.71 13.95
C GLU A 72 -7.17 0.97 13.46
N LYS A 73 -7.41 2.14 12.84
CA LYS A 73 -8.72 2.45 12.27
C LYS A 73 -9.11 1.51 11.12
N ILE A 74 -8.18 1.15 10.25
CA ILE A 74 -8.43 0.18 9.17
C ILE A 74 -8.80 -1.19 9.77
N ARG A 75 -8.11 -1.67 10.81
CA ARG A 75 -8.47 -2.93 11.47
C ARG A 75 -9.90 -2.91 11.97
N TYR A 76 -10.27 -1.86 12.69
CA TYR A 76 -11.63 -1.67 13.20
C TYR A 76 -12.67 -1.65 12.07
N ASP A 77 -12.41 -0.88 11.00
CA ASP A 77 -13.34 -0.76 9.87
C ASP A 77 -13.46 -2.09 9.10
N LEU A 78 -12.37 -2.86 8.95
CA LEU A 78 -12.39 -4.20 8.35
C LEU A 78 -13.20 -5.19 9.20
N ASP A 79 -13.09 -5.14 10.53
CA ASP A 79 -13.86 -6.01 11.43
C ASP A 79 -15.37 -5.73 11.36
N SER A 80 -15.75 -4.47 11.11
CA SER A 80 -17.16 -4.05 10.94
C SER A 80 -17.82 -4.49 9.62
N ASP A 81 -17.08 -5.18 8.74
CA ASP A 81 -17.52 -5.62 7.39
C ASP A 81 -17.98 -4.45 6.49
N SER A 82 -17.46 -3.25 6.71
CA SER A 82 -17.87 -2.03 6.00
C SER A 82 -16.79 -1.53 5.03
N LEU A 83 -16.90 -1.93 3.76
CA LEU A 83 -16.10 -1.37 2.66
C LEU A 83 -16.75 -0.10 2.10
N ASN A 84 -16.68 0.97 2.89
CA ASN A 84 -17.37 2.23 2.59
C ASN A 84 -16.38 3.36 2.26
N ALA A 85 -16.93 4.54 1.95
CA ALA A 85 -16.14 5.74 1.67
C ALA A 85 -15.24 6.18 2.84
N SER A 86 -15.63 5.91 4.09
CA SER A 86 -14.80 6.20 5.27
C SER A 86 -13.55 5.34 5.27
N LEU A 87 -13.66 4.01 5.04
CA LEU A 87 -12.48 3.15 4.96
C LEU A 87 -11.55 3.58 3.82
N LEU A 88 -12.11 3.97 2.66
CA LEU A 88 -11.31 4.47 1.55
C LEU A 88 -10.52 5.73 1.92
N ASP A 89 -11.16 6.68 2.59
CA ASP A 89 -10.50 7.90 3.09
C ASP A 89 -9.36 7.55 4.07
N VAL A 90 -9.61 6.64 5.01
CA VAL A 90 -8.60 6.19 5.98
C VAL A 90 -7.38 5.56 5.28
N MET A 91 -7.60 4.75 4.25
CA MET A 91 -6.50 4.15 3.50
C MET A 91 -5.72 5.17 2.66
N GLN A 92 -6.40 6.16 2.08
CA GLN A 92 -5.75 7.27 1.38
C GLN A 92 -4.90 8.12 2.33
N ASN A 93 -5.39 8.32 3.56
CA ASN A 93 -4.66 9.00 4.62
C ASN A 93 -3.44 8.19 5.08
N LEU A 94 -3.58 6.87 5.29
CA LEU A 94 -2.45 5.98 5.57
C LEU A 94 -1.39 6.09 4.46
N ARG A 95 -1.81 6.05 3.20
CA ARG A 95 -0.88 6.16 2.07
C ARG A 95 -0.11 7.47 2.09
N SER A 96 -0.81 8.58 2.31
CA SER A 96 -0.21 9.90 2.34
C SER A 96 0.78 10.03 3.49
N SER A 97 0.39 9.63 4.70
CA SER A 97 1.28 9.65 5.86
C SER A 97 2.48 8.72 5.70
N TYR A 98 2.29 7.52 5.16
CA TYR A 98 3.40 6.60 4.94
C TYR A 98 4.39 7.13 3.92
N PHE A 99 3.89 7.75 2.84
CA PHE A 99 4.75 8.38 1.84
C PHE A 99 5.58 9.52 2.46
N GLU A 100 4.94 10.41 3.21
CA GLU A 100 5.58 11.59 3.79
C GLU A 100 6.50 11.28 4.97
N ASP A 101 6.05 10.42 5.90
CA ASP A 101 6.71 10.20 7.19
C ASP A 101 7.71 9.04 7.14
N VAL A 102 7.55 8.11 6.18
CA VAL A 102 8.36 6.87 6.14
C VAL A 102 9.17 6.76 4.85
N LEU A 103 8.51 6.70 3.69
CA LEU A 103 9.21 6.41 2.43
C LEU A 103 10.10 7.57 1.99
N ARG A 104 9.57 8.80 1.97
CA ARG A 104 10.32 9.99 1.52
C ARG A 104 11.58 10.25 2.36
N PRO A 105 11.56 10.17 3.70
CA PRO A 105 12.76 10.27 4.51
C PRO A 105 13.78 9.15 4.23
N ALA A 106 13.32 7.91 4.09
CA ALA A 106 14.19 6.77 3.80
C ALA A 106 14.89 6.92 2.43
N VAL A 107 14.17 7.35 1.40
CA VAL A 107 14.75 7.66 0.08
C VAL A 107 15.82 8.75 0.19
N ARG A 108 15.55 9.83 0.96
CA ARG A 108 16.54 10.90 1.17
C ARG A 108 17.81 10.40 1.83
N GLN A 109 17.69 9.56 2.87
CA GLN A 109 18.84 8.95 3.55
C GLN A 109 19.62 7.99 2.64
N TYR A 110 18.93 7.23 1.80
CA TYR A 110 19.54 6.34 0.82
C TYR A 110 20.37 7.12 -0.21
N LEU A 111 19.79 8.21 -0.74
CA LEU A 111 20.45 9.06 -1.73
C LEU A 111 21.63 9.84 -1.15
N SER A 112 21.58 10.23 0.12
CA SER A 112 22.69 10.90 0.81
C SER A 112 23.80 9.95 1.28
N GLY A 113 23.62 8.63 1.13
CA GLY A 113 24.59 7.62 1.58
C GLY A 113 24.61 7.39 3.09
N GLN A 114 23.60 7.87 3.83
CA GLN A 114 23.54 7.81 5.29
C GLN A 114 22.86 6.55 5.87
N GLY A 115 22.87 5.43 5.15
CA GLY A 115 22.71 4.12 5.79
C GLY A 115 21.36 3.41 5.68
N SER A 116 20.44 3.83 4.80
CA SER A 116 19.37 2.88 4.38
C SER A 116 19.96 1.83 3.44
N SER A 117 19.76 0.54 3.70
CA SER A 117 20.14 -0.50 2.74
C SER A 117 19.15 -0.50 1.56
N LYS A 118 19.61 -1.00 0.40
CA LYS A 118 18.74 -1.17 -0.77
C LYS A 118 17.51 -2.03 -0.40
N GLU A 119 17.74 -3.12 0.32
CA GLU A 119 16.71 -4.06 0.76
C GLU A 119 15.63 -3.41 1.64
N VAL A 120 16.03 -2.57 2.61
CA VAL A 120 15.07 -1.83 3.43
C VAL A 120 14.21 -0.94 2.55
N LEU A 121 14.81 -0.25 1.59
CA LEU A 121 14.08 0.65 0.71
C LEU A 121 13.15 -0.13 -0.24
N GLU A 122 13.57 -1.29 -0.75
CA GLU A 122 12.73 -2.19 -1.54
C GLU A 122 11.48 -2.62 -0.76
N ASN A 123 11.65 -3.02 0.52
CA ASN A 123 10.53 -3.39 1.39
C ASN A 123 9.58 -2.21 1.66
N LEU A 124 10.12 -1.01 1.83
CA LEU A 124 9.29 0.18 2.04
C LEU A 124 8.46 0.52 0.79
N TYR A 125 9.06 0.41 -0.41
CA TYR A 125 8.35 0.59 -1.67
C TYR A 125 7.29 -0.48 -1.91
N GLU A 126 7.58 -1.74 -1.55
CA GLU A 126 6.62 -2.84 -1.63
C GLU A 126 5.35 -2.56 -0.82
N SER A 127 5.50 -2.09 0.44
CA SER A 127 4.35 -1.71 1.25
C SER A 127 3.50 -0.60 0.61
N VAL A 128 4.12 0.38 -0.07
CA VAL A 128 3.35 1.41 -0.81
C VAL A 128 2.59 0.82 -1.98
N LEU A 129 3.23 0.00 -2.81
CA LEU A 129 2.58 -0.58 -3.98
C LEU A 129 1.39 -1.45 -3.59
N HIS A 130 1.53 -2.24 -2.53
CA HIS A 130 0.41 -3.02 -1.99
C HIS A 130 -0.71 -2.12 -1.47
N LEU A 131 -0.37 -1.05 -0.77
CA LEU A 131 -1.35 -0.08 -0.27
C LEU A 131 -2.08 0.63 -1.42
N ASP A 132 -1.37 1.04 -2.47
CA ASP A 132 -1.96 1.62 -3.68
C ASP A 132 -2.90 0.64 -4.38
N GLY A 133 -2.47 -0.61 -4.56
CA GLY A 133 -3.31 -1.66 -5.15
C GLY A 133 -4.61 -1.86 -4.38
N LEU A 134 -4.58 -1.81 -3.05
CA LEU A 134 -5.77 -1.91 -2.21
C LEU A 134 -6.64 -0.65 -2.27
N VAL A 135 -6.05 0.55 -2.23
CA VAL A 135 -6.80 1.82 -2.36
C VAL A 135 -7.57 1.85 -3.67
N GLU A 136 -6.93 1.48 -4.78
CA GLU A 136 -7.58 1.38 -6.08
C GLU A 136 -8.70 0.32 -6.11
N THR A 137 -8.44 -0.84 -5.51
CA THR A 137 -9.42 -1.94 -5.47
C THR A 137 -10.66 -1.56 -4.67
N LEU A 138 -10.48 -0.96 -3.50
CA LEU A 138 -11.58 -0.47 -2.68
C LEU A 138 -12.35 0.65 -3.38
N GLY A 139 -11.65 1.60 -3.99
CA GLY A 139 -12.27 2.67 -4.76
C GLY A 139 -13.10 2.14 -5.92
N PHE A 140 -12.69 1.04 -6.55
CA PHE A 140 -13.47 0.37 -7.58
C PHE A 140 -14.72 -0.33 -7.00
N ILE A 141 -14.56 -1.12 -5.94
CA ILE A 141 -15.67 -1.82 -5.27
C ILE A 141 -16.73 -0.82 -4.78
N ALA A 142 -16.31 0.26 -4.13
CA ALA A 142 -17.20 1.29 -3.61
C ALA A 142 -18.01 1.95 -4.73
N LYS A 143 -17.41 2.21 -5.90
CA LYS A 143 -18.13 2.76 -7.07
C LYS A 143 -19.22 1.82 -7.57
N LEU A 144 -18.96 0.51 -7.63
CA LEU A 144 -19.95 -0.48 -8.07
C LEU A 144 -21.15 -0.59 -7.13
N GLN A 145 -20.96 -0.38 -5.82
CA GLN A 145 -22.05 -0.42 -4.84
C GLN A 145 -23.01 0.77 -4.94
N HIS A 146 -22.59 1.85 -5.61
CA HIS A 146 -23.41 3.03 -5.87
C HIS A 146 -24.02 3.05 -7.29
N THR A 147 -23.93 1.93 -8.03
CA THR A 147 -24.51 1.77 -9.37
C THR A 147 -25.73 0.87 -9.31
#